data_AF-A0A944MC41-F1
#
_entry.id   AF-A0A944MC41-F1
#
_cell.length_a   1.000
_cell.length_b   1.000
_cell.length_c   1.000
_cell.angle_alpha   90.00
_cell.angle_beta   90.00
_cell.angle_gamma   90.00
#
_symmetry.space_group_name_H-M   'P 1'
#
loop_
_entity.id
_entity.type
_entity.pdbx_description
1 polymer ?
#
loop_
_entity_poly.entity_id
_entity_poly.type
_entity_poly.pdbx_seq_one_letter_code
_entity_poly.pdbx_strand_id
1 'polypeptide(L)'
;MRFEGMGLFPFLVNDSGFIGSVMRFPQLTIGQQFEYQGKRYTKTGPMTATEESTGASTMIRRSAEVIVVVDVQVEPSTKQVKKSYNRRELLELCQEYKTKLHSQLRQMATDEGGLQLDPVLNVIDTTLDIS
;
A
#
# COMPACT_ATOMS: atom_id res chain seq x y z
N MET A 1 39.12 2.63 22.01
CA MET A 1 37.78 3.16 22.28
C MET A 1 36.78 2.01 22.19
N ARG A 2 36.08 1.71 23.28
CA ARG A 2 34.98 0.74 23.34
C ARG A 2 33.71 1.44 22.89
N PHE A 3 32.94 0.83 22.00
CA PHE A 3 31.53 1.16 21.80
C PHE A 3 30.72 -0.07 22.19
N GLU A 4 29.94 0.11 23.26
CA GLU A 4 28.94 -0.82 23.76
C GLU A 4 27.59 -0.56 23.06
N GLY A 5 26.84 -1.65 22.86
CA GLY A 5 25.38 -1.66 22.98
C GLY A 5 24.55 -1.03 21.85
N MET A 6 24.12 -1.86 20.90
CA MET A 6 22.80 -1.78 20.28
C MET A 6 22.50 -3.10 19.55
N GLY A 7 21.38 -3.73 19.90
CA GLY A 7 20.98 -5.03 19.37
C GLY A 7 20.78 -4.99 17.85
N LEU A 8 21.72 -5.61 17.13
CA LEU A 8 21.65 -5.80 15.69
C LEU A 8 20.63 -6.90 15.37
N PHE A 9 19.43 -6.50 14.95
CA PHE A 9 18.57 -7.37 14.17
C PHE A 9 19.34 -7.83 12.92
N PRO A 10 19.25 -9.12 12.51
CA PRO A 10 20.07 -9.67 11.44
C PRO A 10 19.51 -9.21 10.09
N PHE A 11 19.91 -8.04 9.64
CA PHE A 11 19.72 -7.64 8.25
C PHE A 11 20.57 -8.58 7.38
N LEU A 12 19.92 -9.46 6.64
CA LEU A 12 20.59 -10.32 5.67
C LEU A 12 20.56 -9.61 4.32
N VAL A 13 21.75 -9.32 3.80
CA VAL A 13 21.94 -8.92 2.40
C VAL A 13 22.06 -10.21 1.61
N ASN A 14 21.08 -10.49 0.73
CA ASN A 14 21.17 -11.63 -0.19
C ASN A 14 22.01 -11.26 -1.43
N ASP A 15 22.47 -12.25 -2.20
CA ASP A 15 23.22 -12.05 -3.46
C ASP A 15 22.46 -11.22 -4.50
N SER A 16 21.14 -11.09 -4.33
CA SER A 16 20.24 -10.22 -5.10
C SER A 16 20.25 -8.74 -4.67
N GLY A 17 21.02 -8.37 -3.63
CA GLY A 17 21.19 -6.98 -3.17
C GLY A 17 20.05 -6.44 -2.28
N PHE A 18 19.11 -7.29 -1.85
CA PHE A 18 18.00 -6.88 -0.99
C PHE A 18 18.38 -6.91 0.48
N ILE A 19 18.06 -5.82 1.19
CA ILE A 19 18.17 -5.71 2.63
C ILE A 19 16.80 -6.05 3.22
N GLY A 20 16.73 -7.13 3.99
CA GLY A 20 15.47 -7.58 4.57
C GLY A 20 15.63 -8.46 5.80
N SER A 21 14.51 -8.71 6.46
CA SER A 21 14.41 -9.73 7.52
C SER A 21 13.86 -11.03 6.95
N VAL A 22 14.48 -12.15 7.33
CA VAL A 22 14.00 -13.49 6.98
C VAL A 22 12.85 -13.87 7.90
N MET A 23 11.75 -14.35 7.32
CA MET A 23 10.58 -14.84 8.06
C MET A 23 9.87 -15.96 7.31
N ARG A 24 8.87 -16.60 7.94
CA ARG A 24 8.07 -17.63 7.26
C ARG A 24 6.93 -16.99 6.48
N PHE A 25 6.62 -17.54 5.30
CA PHE A 25 5.56 -17.02 4.44
C PHE A 25 4.20 -16.79 5.13
N PRO A 26 3.69 -17.65 6.04
CA PRO A 26 2.41 -17.43 6.72
C PRO A 26 2.40 -16.21 7.65
N GLN A 27 3.57 -15.75 8.10
CA GLN A 27 3.69 -14.59 8.97
C GLN A 27 3.59 -13.27 8.19
N LEU A 28 3.74 -13.31 6.86
CA LEU A 28 3.58 -12.13 6.02
C LEU A 28 2.11 -11.69 6.00
N THR A 29 1.89 -10.38 6.00
CA THR A 29 0.57 -9.79 5.82
C THR A 29 0.17 -9.84 4.33
N ILE A 30 -1.12 -10.00 4.02
CA ILE A 30 -1.60 -9.90 2.64
C ILE A 30 -1.32 -8.47 2.14
N GLY A 31 -0.78 -8.34 0.93
CA GLY A 31 -0.30 -7.08 0.35
C GLY A 31 1.17 -6.78 0.65
N GLN A 32 1.83 -7.56 1.51
CA GLN A 32 3.26 -7.37 1.81
C GLN A 32 4.13 -7.93 0.69
N GLN A 33 5.16 -7.17 0.30
CA GLN A 33 6.17 -7.57 -0.67
C GLN A 33 7.31 -8.37 -0.02
N PHE A 34 7.81 -9.36 -0.75
CA PHE A 34 8.90 -10.21 -0.30
C PHE A 34 9.68 -10.78 -1.49
N GLU A 35 10.91 -11.20 -1.23
CA GLU A 35 11.71 -12.00 -2.14
C GLU A 35 11.61 -13.49 -1.79
N TYR A 36 11.48 -14.31 -2.81
CA TYR A 36 11.56 -15.77 -2.71
C TYR A 36 12.20 -16.32 -3.97
N GLN A 37 13.24 -17.16 -3.81
CA GLN A 37 13.99 -17.75 -4.94
C GLN A 37 14.51 -16.70 -5.95
N GLY A 38 14.98 -15.54 -5.47
CA GLY A 38 15.51 -14.46 -6.33
C GLY A 38 14.46 -13.67 -7.10
N LYS A 39 13.16 -13.88 -6.82
CA LYS A 39 12.05 -13.18 -7.47
C LYS A 39 11.23 -12.41 -6.44
N ARG A 40 10.66 -11.28 -6.88
CA ARG A 40 9.77 -10.44 -6.06
C ARG A 40 8.32 -10.87 -6.20
N TYR A 41 7.65 -10.91 -5.06
CA TYR A 41 6.26 -11.30 -4.96
C TYR A 41 5.50 -10.41 -3.99
N THR A 42 4.20 -10.28 -4.22
CA THR A 42 3.23 -9.73 -3.27
C THR A 42 2.35 -10.85 -2.72
N LYS A 43 2.20 -10.96 -1.39
CA LYS A 43 1.30 -11.96 -0.81
C LYS A 43 -0.16 -11.63 -1.13
N THR A 44 -0.87 -12.55 -1.77
CA THR A 44 -2.29 -12.37 -2.14
C THR A 44 -3.24 -13.25 -1.33
N GLY A 45 -2.72 -14.26 -0.63
CA GLY A 45 -3.54 -15.14 0.20
C GLY A 45 -2.72 -15.97 1.19
N PRO A 46 -3.36 -16.92 1.89
CA PRO A 46 -2.70 -17.71 2.94
C PRO A 46 -1.48 -18.48 2.45
N MET A 47 -1.55 -18.97 1.20
CA MET A 47 -0.51 -19.76 0.51
C MET A 47 -0.24 -19.25 -0.90
N THR A 48 -0.80 -18.10 -1.30
CA THR A 48 -0.69 -17.58 -2.67
C THR A 48 0.00 -16.23 -2.70
N ALA A 49 0.77 -15.99 -3.74
CA ALA A 49 1.46 -14.74 -3.99
C ALA A 49 1.47 -14.45 -5.50
N THR A 50 1.60 -13.18 -5.87
CA THR A 50 1.68 -12.76 -7.27
C THR A 50 3.10 -12.27 -7.56
N GLU A 51 3.72 -12.77 -8.62
CA GLU A 51 5.04 -12.33 -9.09
C GLU A 51 4.94 -10.92 -9.67
N GLU A 52 5.83 -10.00 -9.29
CA GLU A 52 5.76 -8.60 -9.77
C GLU A 52 6.10 -8.45 -11.26
N SER A 53 7.01 -9.27 -11.78
CA SER A 53 7.46 -9.17 -13.18
C SER A 53 6.45 -9.72 -14.18
N THR A 54 5.69 -10.74 -13.80
CA THR A 54 4.78 -11.46 -14.71
C THR A 54 3.30 -11.30 -14.35
N GLY A 55 2.99 -10.86 -13.13
CA GLY A 55 1.62 -10.86 -12.59
C GLY A 55 1.07 -12.27 -12.33
N ALA A 56 1.87 -13.32 -12.48
CA ALA A 56 1.43 -14.70 -12.30
C ALA A 56 1.22 -15.02 -10.82
N SER A 57 0.09 -15.65 -10.51
CA SER A 57 -0.19 -16.18 -9.17
C SER A 57 0.53 -17.51 -8.97
N THR A 58 1.23 -17.65 -7.86
CA THR A 58 1.96 -18.86 -7.47
C THR A 58 1.63 -19.28 -6.05
N MET A 59 1.79 -20.57 -5.77
CA MET A 59 1.64 -21.12 -4.43
C MET A 59 3.00 -21.15 -3.71
N ILE A 60 3.05 -20.53 -2.53
CA ILE A 60 4.22 -20.55 -1.64
C ILE A 60 3.92 -21.48 -0.47
N ARG A 61 4.85 -22.39 -0.17
CA ARG A 61 4.70 -23.37 0.91
C ARG A 61 4.66 -22.67 2.27
N ARG A 62 3.92 -23.24 3.23
CA ARG A 62 3.82 -22.69 4.60
C ARG A 62 5.16 -22.64 5.33
N SER A 63 6.04 -23.61 5.04
CA SER A 63 7.38 -23.67 5.59
C SER A 63 8.39 -22.84 4.79
N ALA A 64 8.00 -22.13 3.74
CA ALA A 64 8.94 -21.31 2.98
C ALA A 64 9.49 -20.17 3.85
N GLU A 65 10.80 -19.98 3.83
CA GLU A 65 11.46 -18.76 4.30
C GLU A 65 11.49 -17.74 3.16
N VAL A 66 11.19 -16.50 3.51
CA VAL A 66 11.08 -15.37 2.58
C VAL A 66 11.77 -14.17 3.19
N ILE A 67 12.28 -13.30 2.33
CA ILE A 67 12.95 -12.07 2.75
C ILE A 67 11.94 -10.93 2.56
N VAL A 68 11.57 -10.24 3.64
CA VAL A 68 10.74 -9.03 3.51
C VAL A 68 11.57 -7.95 2.87
N VAL A 69 11.10 -7.40 1.76
CA VAL A 69 11.68 -6.19 1.19
C VAL A 69 11.24 -5.03 2.07
N VAL A 70 12.16 -4.47 2.86
CA VAL A 70 11.92 -3.22 3.56
C VAL A 70 12.11 -2.12 2.53
N ASP A 71 11.01 -1.69 1.93
CA ASP A 71 11.05 -0.53 1.07
C ASP A 71 11.37 0.69 1.94
N VAL A 72 12.57 1.24 1.80
CA VAL A 72 13.00 2.45 2.52
C VAL A 72 12.31 3.71 1.95
N GLN A 73 11.44 3.56 0.94
CA GLN A 73 10.72 4.67 0.32
C GLN A 73 9.27 4.29 -0.04
N VAL A 74 8.45 3.96 0.96
CA VAL A 74 7.00 4.20 0.84
C VAL A 74 6.51 4.71 2.18
N GLU A 75 6.26 6.03 2.23
CA GLU A 75 5.39 6.68 3.19
C GLU A 75 4.28 5.73 3.68
N PRO A 76 4.07 5.56 4.99
CA PRO A 76 3.04 4.68 5.51
C PRO A 76 1.67 5.33 5.27
N SER A 77 1.20 5.37 4.02
CA SER A 77 -0.21 5.57 3.72
C SER A 77 -0.97 4.25 3.85
N THR A 78 -0.63 3.45 4.86
CA THR A 78 -1.49 2.36 5.34
C THR A 78 -2.58 2.96 6.22
N LYS A 79 -3.47 3.75 5.60
CA LYS A 79 -4.84 3.84 6.12
C LYS A 79 -5.41 2.43 5.96
N GLN A 80 -5.28 1.61 7.01
CA GLN A 80 -5.97 0.33 7.12
C GLN A 80 -7.44 0.59 6.81
N VAL A 81 -7.89 0.19 5.62
CA VAL A 81 -9.29 0.33 5.24
C VAL A 81 -10.06 -0.62 6.14
N LYS A 82 -10.74 -0.07 7.15
CA LYS A 82 -11.59 -0.82 8.08
C LYS A 82 -12.53 -1.70 7.26
N LYS A 83 -12.50 -3.01 7.48
CA LYS A 83 -13.27 -3.99 6.69
C LYS A 83 -14.79 -3.96 6.97
N SER A 84 -15.23 -3.12 7.91
CA SER A 84 -16.63 -2.91 8.25
C SER A 84 -16.82 -1.42 8.53
N TYR A 85 -17.54 -0.75 7.65
CA TYR A 85 -17.96 0.63 7.84
C TYR A 85 -19.40 0.63 8.33
N ASN A 86 -19.67 1.29 9.45
CA ASN A 86 -21.03 1.65 9.78
C ASN A 86 -21.54 2.68 8.75
N ARG A 87 -22.85 2.73 8.48
CA ARG A 87 -23.46 3.70 7.55
C ARG A 87 -22.97 5.14 7.79
N ARG A 88 -22.79 5.53 9.06
CA ARG A 88 -22.25 6.85 9.43
C ARG A 88 -20.79 7.03 9.01
N GLU A 89 -19.93 6.05 9.28
CA GLU A 89 -18.51 6.11 8.88
C GLU A 89 -18.35 6.11 7.34
N LEU A 90 -19.24 5.41 6.62
CA LEU A 90 -19.26 5.42 5.15
C LEU A 90 -19.63 6.82 4.62
N LEU A 91 -20.62 7.47 5.21
CA LEU A 91 -21.02 8.84 4.84
C LEU A 91 -19.91 9.84 5.14
N GLU A 92 -19.24 9.74 6.28
CA GLU A 92 -18.09 10.58 6.63
C GLU A 92 -16.94 10.39 5.63
N LEU A 93 -16.63 9.14 5.25
CA LEU A 93 -15.59 8.86 4.26
C LEU A 93 -15.92 9.44 2.88
N CYS A 94 -17.18 9.31 2.44
CA CYS A 94 -17.65 9.93 1.19
C CYS A 94 -17.54 11.46 1.24
N GLN A 95 -17.88 12.08 2.38
CA GLN A 95 -17.75 13.54 2.57
C GLN A 95 -16.28 14.00 2.60
N GLU A 96 -15.41 13.26 3.28
CA GLU A 96 -13.96 13.55 3.31
C GLU A 96 -13.38 13.46 1.89
N TYR A 97 -13.73 12.40 1.15
CA TYR A 97 -13.30 12.21 -0.23
C TYR A 97 -13.81 13.31 -1.17
N LYS A 98 -15.09 13.69 -1.04
CA LYS A 98 -15.71 14.80 -1.79
C LYS A 98 -14.96 16.12 -1.55
N THR A 99 -14.68 16.45 -0.29
CA THR A 99 -13.96 17.68 0.09
C THR A 99 -12.54 17.68 -0.47
N LYS A 100 -11.86 16.54 -0.41
CA LYS A 100 -10.51 16.38 -0.96
C LYS A 100 -10.49 16.56 -2.47
N LEU A 101 -11.42 15.94 -3.20
CA LEU A 101 -11.54 16.11 -4.65
C LEU A 101 -11.80 17.57 -5.04
N HIS A 102 -12.71 18.25 -4.34
CA HIS A 102 -12.97 19.67 -4.54
C HIS A 102 -11.72 20.53 -4.36
N SER A 103 -10.96 20.26 -3.29
CA SER A 103 -9.72 20.99 -3.00
C SER A 103 -8.66 20.74 -4.07
N GLN A 104 -8.48 19.50 -4.50
CA GLN A 104 -7.51 19.14 -5.55
C GLN A 104 -7.89 19.74 -6.90
N LEU A 105 -9.16 19.70 -7.27
CA LEU A 105 -9.66 20.30 -8.50
C LEU A 105 -9.42 21.82 -8.51
N ARG A 106 -9.75 22.52 -7.41
CA ARG A 106 -9.46 23.95 -7.26
C ARG A 106 -7.98 24.27 -7.35
N GLN A 107 -7.14 23.45 -6.72
CA GLN A 107 -5.69 23.62 -6.78
C GLN A 107 -5.18 23.46 -8.23
N MET A 108 -5.60 22.41 -8.93
CA MET A 108 -5.24 22.17 -10.34
C MET A 108 -5.73 23.29 -11.28
N ALA A 109 -6.92 23.85 -11.07
CA ALA A 109 -7.38 24.99 -11.87
C ALA A 109 -6.68 26.31 -11.56
N THR A 110 -6.11 26.44 -10.35
CA THR A 110 -5.29 27.61 -9.97
C THR A 110 -3.89 27.49 -10.59
N ASP A 111 -3.34 26.28 -10.66
CA ASP A 111 -2.02 26.00 -11.23
C ASP A 111 -2.01 26.04 -12.77
N GLU A 112 -3.09 25.58 -13.43
CA GLU A 112 -3.18 25.54 -14.91
C GLU A 112 -3.97 26.70 -15.53
N GLY A 113 -4.44 27.66 -14.73
CA GLY A 113 -5.00 28.93 -15.21
C GLY A 113 -6.06 28.80 -16.31
N GLY A 114 -7.29 28.39 -15.96
CA GLY A 114 -8.44 28.66 -16.83
C GLY A 114 -9.52 27.60 -16.99
N LEU A 115 -9.55 26.54 -16.18
CA LEU A 115 -10.65 25.57 -16.24
C LEU A 115 -11.85 26.06 -15.42
N GLN A 116 -12.99 26.30 -16.09
CA GLN A 116 -14.27 26.52 -15.41
C GLN A 116 -14.67 25.23 -14.70
N LEU A 117 -14.38 25.16 -13.40
CA LEU A 117 -14.61 23.99 -12.57
C LEU A 117 -16.06 23.81 -12.16
N ASP A 118 -16.86 24.86 -12.13
CA ASP A 118 -18.25 24.84 -11.68
C ASP A 118 -19.11 23.74 -12.33
N PRO A 119 -19.10 23.51 -13.67
CA PRO A 119 -19.86 22.43 -14.27
C PRO A 119 -19.36 21.03 -13.86
N VAL A 120 -18.05 20.85 -13.66
CA VAL A 120 -17.47 19.54 -13.26
C VAL A 120 -17.79 19.25 -11.80
N LEU A 121 -17.69 20.26 -10.93
CA LEU A 121 -18.04 20.14 -9.52
C LEU A 121 -19.54 19.85 -9.35
N ASN A 122 -20.40 20.46 -10.16
CA ASN A 122 -21.84 20.20 -10.12
C ASN A 122 -22.22 18.78 -10.57
N VAL A 123 -21.50 18.20 -11.54
CA VAL A 123 -21.68 16.79 -11.95
C VAL A 123 -21.23 15.84 -10.85
N ILE A 124 -20.14 16.16 -10.15
CA ILE A 124 -19.67 15.38 -8.99
C ILE A 124 -20.69 15.48 -7.84
N ASP A 125 -21.25 16.68 -7.60
CA ASP A 125 -22.28 16.88 -6.60
C ASP A 125 -23.54 16.06 -6.89
N THR A 126 -24.04 16.06 -8.13
CA THR A 126 -25.24 15.29 -8.52
C THR A 126 -25.01 13.78 -8.55
N THR A 127 -23.80 13.30 -8.83
CA THR A 127 -23.50 11.86 -8.82
C THR A 127 -23.21 11.30 -7.44
N LEU A 128 -22.77 12.15 -6.50
CA LEU A 128 -22.50 11.78 -5.11
C LEU A 128 -23.62 12.18 -4.14
N ASP A 129 -24.72 12.77 -4.63
CA ASP A 129 -25.93 13.01 -3.85
C ASP A 129 -26.65 11.68 -3.58
N ILE A 130 -26.09 10.91 -2.66
CA ILE A 130 -26.71 9.71 -2.13
C ILE A 130 -27.74 10.18 -1.09
N SER A 131 -28.93 10.57 -1.58
CA SER A 131 -30.15 10.72 -0.78
C SER A 131 -30.59 9.38 -0.17
#